data_AF-A0A970DU80-F1
#
_entry.id   AF-A0A970DU80-F1
#
_cell.length_a   1.000
_cell.length_b   1.000
_cell.length_c   1.000
_cell.angle_alpha   90.00
_cell.angle_beta   90.00
_cell.angle_gamma   90.00
#
_symmetry.space_group_name_H-M   'P 1'
#
loop_
_entity.id
_entity.type
_entity.pdbx_description
1 polymer ?
#
loop_
_entity_poly.entity_id
_entity_poly.type
_entity_poly.pdbx_seq_one_letter_code
_entity_poly.pdbx_strand_id
1 'polypeptide(L)'
;MSKKTITVCSEQGLLGRGLYKLKVNAALKECSKIKETLKKKALIDKDDLNINIVVSDPVDNEIKGKYVAYKGYNRDGSLKPLTIHTMENGQLMKVKDIESKGIMNIDLYDESICIHSYSIHGNYAEGYLVWNEKGKDGYIMNFSNQKVKVFLKNANDHKEYNSVTEFLNKDIL
;
A
#
# COMPACT_ATOMS: atom_id res chain seq x y z
N MET A 1 -23.48 -18.59 -13.71
CA MET A 1 -22.95 -17.32 -14.26
C MET A 1 -22.08 -16.67 -13.19
N SER A 2 -20.77 -16.59 -13.40
CA SER A 2 -19.89 -15.81 -12.51
C SER A 2 -20.33 -14.34 -12.58
N LYS A 3 -21.01 -13.86 -11.54
CA LYS A 3 -21.26 -12.43 -11.37
C LYS A 3 -19.86 -11.84 -11.13
N LYS A 4 -19.23 -11.25 -12.15
CA LYS A 4 -17.92 -10.62 -11.99
C LYS A 4 -18.02 -9.58 -10.86
N THR A 5 -17.46 -9.91 -9.71
CA THR A 5 -17.47 -9.08 -8.51
C THR A 5 -16.59 -7.85 -8.67
N ILE A 6 -15.55 -7.96 -9.49
CA ILE A 6 -14.61 -6.90 -9.84
C ILE A 6 -14.54 -6.76 -11.36
N THR A 7 -14.56 -5.52 -11.83
CA THR A 7 -14.24 -5.15 -13.21
C THR A 7 -13.00 -4.25 -13.20
N VAL A 8 -11.99 -4.61 -13.98
CA VAL A 8 -10.84 -3.73 -14.24
C VAL A 8 -11.26 -2.70 -15.30
N CYS A 9 -11.15 -1.42 -14.96
CA CYS A 9 -11.64 -0.32 -15.79
C CYS A 9 -10.54 0.28 -16.69
N SER A 10 -9.27 0.08 -16.35
CA SER A 10 -8.14 0.46 -17.18
C SER A 10 -7.13 -0.68 -17.26
N GLU A 11 -6.85 -1.16 -18.47
CA GLU A 11 -5.73 -2.06 -18.71
C GLU A 11 -4.57 -1.26 -19.28
N GLN A 12 -3.44 -1.25 -18.58
CA GLN A 12 -2.20 -0.79 -19.19
C GLN A 12 -1.80 -1.77 -20.31
N GLY A 13 -1.44 -1.24 -21.48
CA GLY A 13 -0.83 -2.02 -22.55
C GLY A 13 0.46 -2.71 -22.10
N LEU A 14 0.88 -3.76 -22.82
CA LEU A 14 2.01 -4.63 -22.44
C LEU A 14 3.31 -3.84 -22.12
N LEU A 15 3.62 -2.84 -22.95
CA LEU A 15 4.78 -1.96 -22.78
C LEU A 15 4.66 -1.06 -21.55
N GLY A 16 3.45 -0.55 -21.27
CA GLY A 16 3.17 0.27 -20.09
C GLY A 16 3.37 -0.50 -18.79
N ARG A 17 2.91 -1.77 -18.75
CA ARG A 17 3.12 -2.67 -17.59
C ARG A 17 4.60 -2.91 -17.32
N GLY A 18 5.40 -3.11 -18.39
CA GLY A 18 6.84 -3.31 -18.28
C GLY A 18 7.56 -2.09 -17.68
N LEU A 19 7.27 -0.89 -18.19
CA LEU A 19 7.83 0.36 -17.67
C LEU A 19 7.43 0.63 -16.22
N TYR A 20 6.15 0.42 -15.89
CA TYR A 20 5.66 0.60 -14.53
C TYR A 20 6.36 -0.36 -13.55
N LYS A 21 6.52 -1.63 -13.93
CA LYS A 21 7.25 -2.62 -13.12
C LYS A 21 8.70 -2.19 -12.86
N LEU A 22 9.39 -1.63 -13.86
CA LEU A 22 10.75 -1.11 -13.69
C LEU A 22 10.79 0.05 -12.69
N LYS A 23 9.82 0.97 -12.76
CA LYS A 23 9.70 2.09 -11.82
C LYS A 23 9.41 1.62 -10.38
N VAL A 24 8.52 0.64 -10.21
CA VAL A 24 8.27 0.01 -8.90
C VAL A 24 9.54 -0.64 -8.36
N ASN A 25 10.28 -1.40 -9.18
CA ASN A 25 11.55 -2.01 -8.75
C ASN A 25 12.58 -0.96 -8.33
N ALA A 26 12.66 0.18 -9.04
CA ALA A 26 13.52 1.29 -8.63
C ALA A 26 13.06 1.90 -7.29
N ALA A 27 11.77 2.03 -7.07
CA ALA A 27 11.20 2.51 -5.80
C ALA A 27 11.50 1.56 -4.63
N LEU A 28 11.43 0.24 -4.85
CA LEU A 28 11.76 -0.77 -3.85
C LEU A 28 13.25 -0.75 -3.45
N LYS A 29 14.15 -0.43 -4.40
CA LYS A 29 15.57 -0.19 -4.08
C LYS A 29 15.75 1.01 -3.14
N GLU A 30 14.98 2.08 -3.32
CA GLU A 30 14.99 3.21 -2.39
C GLU A 30 14.40 2.84 -1.02
N CYS A 31 13.32 2.05 -0.97
CA CYS A 31 12.78 1.52 0.29
C CYS A 31 13.83 0.68 1.04
N SER A 32 14.62 -0.11 0.31
CA SER A 32 15.73 -0.87 0.90
C SER A 32 16.80 0.04 1.51
N LYS A 33 17.12 1.18 0.87
CA LYS A 33 18.03 2.19 1.44
C LYS A 33 17.46 2.83 2.71
N ILE A 34 16.16 3.14 2.74
CA ILE A 34 15.46 3.62 3.96
C ILE A 34 15.63 2.59 5.08
N LYS A 35 15.30 1.33 4.80
CA LYS A 35 15.37 0.23 5.77
C LYS A 35 16.79 0.04 6.33
N GLU A 36 17.81 0.05 5.47
CA GLU A 36 19.21 -0.03 5.92
C GLU A 36 19.62 1.18 6.76
N THR A 37 19.13 2.38 6.44
CA THR A 37 19.38 3.58 7.25
C THR A 37 18.71 3.47 8.63
N LEU A 38 17.48 2.96 8.70
CA LEU A 38 16.76 2.71 9.95
C LEU A 38 17.51 1.70 10.83
N LYS A 39 18.01 0.60 10.25
CA LYS A 39 18.83 -0.40 10.97
C LYS A 39 20.13 0.20 11.50
N LYS A 40 20.86 0.96 10.68
CA LYS A 40 22.12 1.63 11.10
C LYS A 40 21.90 2.60 12.26
N LYS A 41 20.73 3.23 12.32
CA LYS A 41 20.31 4.10 13.43
C LYS A 41 19.69 3.35 14.62
N ALA A 42 19.65 2.01 14.58
CA ALA A 42 19.02 1.15 15.58
C ALA A 42 17.53 1.49 15.86
N LEU A 43 16.83 2.02 14.85
CA LEU A 43 15.40 2.34 14.96
C LEU A 43 14.50 1.12 14.70
N ILE A 44 15.01 0.17 13.91
CA ILE A 44 14.37 -1.12 13.66
C ILE A 44 15.37 -2.25 13.87
N ASP A 45 14.84 -3.42 14.23
CA ASP A 45 15.60 -4.67 14.31
C ASP A 45 15.04 -5.72 13.33
N LYS A 46 15.55 -6.96 13.43
CA LYS A 46 15.18 -8.06 12.53
C LYS A 46 13.80 -8.65 12.82
N ASP A 47 13.29 -8.44 14.04
CA ASP A 47 12.06 -9.05 14.54
C ASP A 47 10.86 -8.08 14.38
N ASP A 48 11.14 -6.79 14.15
CA ASP A 48 10.13 -5.79 13.79
C ASP A 48 9.42 -6.14 12.46
N LEU A 49 8.08 -6.12 12.50
CA LEU A 49 7.25 -6.18 11.32
C LEU A 49 7.45 -4.91 10.51
N ASN A 50 7.72 -5.06 9.21
CA ASN A 50 7.97 -3.94 8.33
C ASN A 50 7.42 -4.20 6.93
N ILE A 51 7.03 -3.12 6.29
CA ILE A 51 6.39 -3.11 4.97
C ILE A 51 6.99 -1.98 4.14
N ASN A 52 7.32 -2.30 2.88
CA ASN A 52 7.66 -1.31 1.88
C ASN A 52 6.36 -0.81 1.25
N ILE A 53 6.20 0.50 1.14
CA ILE A 53 5.01 1.11 0.56
C ILE A 53 5.42 1.95 -0.63
N VAL A 54 4.87 1.63 -1.79
CA VAL A 54 5.10 2.34 -3.03
C VAL A 54 3.78 2.98 -3.45
N VAL A 55 3.82 4.28 -3.72
CA VAL A 55 2.64 5.05 -4.13
C VAL A 55 2.83 5.56 -5.54
N SER A 56 1.94 5.14 -6.43
CA SER A 56 1.87 5.67 -7.78
C SER A 56 0.74 6.67 -7.94
N ASP A 57 0.92 7.58 -8.90
CA ASP A 57 -0.11 8.53 -9.27
C ASP A 57 -1.29 7.81 -9.96
N PRO A 58 -2.55 8.09 -9.62
CA PRO A 58 -3.69 7.45 -10.26
C PRO A 58 -3.89 7.80 -11.75
N VAL A 59 -3.26 8.87 -12.24
CA VAL A 59 -3.34 9.39 -13.61
C VAL A 59 -2.10 9.01 -14.41
N ASP A 60 -0.91 9.17 -13.83
CA ASP A 60 0.38 8.90 -14.48
C ASP A 60 0.99 7.56 -14.03
N ASN A 61 1.72 6.87 -14.91
CA ASN A 61 2.55 5.71 -14.52
C ASN A 61 3.81 6.14 -13.71
N GLU A 62 3.68 7.13 -12.84
CA GLU A 62 4.76 7.71 -12.04
C GLU A 62 4.68 7.26 -10.58
N ILE A 63 5.84 7.10 -9.95
CA ILE A 63 5.94 6.84 -8.51
C ILE A 63 6.06 8.17 -7.79
N LYS A 64 5.06 8.53 -6.99
CA LYS A 64 5.04 9.77 -6.20
C LYS A 64 5.59 9.57 -4.80
N GLY A 65 5.50 8.36 -4.24
CA GLY A 65 5.87 8.10 -2.85
C GLY A 65 6.58 6.75 -2.66
N LYS A 66 7.52 6.73 -1.72
CA LYS A 66 8.36 5.57 -1.38
C LYS A 66 8.59 5.59 0.12
N TYR A 67 8.04 4.60 0.83
CA TYR A 67 8.03 4.62 2.28
C TYR A 67 8.40 3.25 2.86
N VAL A 68 8.89 3.26 4.08
CA VAL A 68 8.98 2.08 4.93
C VAL A 68 8.18 2.35 6.20
N ALA A 69 7.20 1.50 6.45
CA ALA A 69 6.48 1.50 7.71
C ALA A 69 6.89 0.28 8.54
N TYR A 70 6.95 0.45 9.86
CA TYR A 70 7.29 -0.64 10.77
C TYR A 70 6.58 -0.52 12.11
N LYS A 71 6.41 -1.67 12.75
CA LYS A 71 5.82 -1.85 14.08
C LYS A 71 6.46 -3.09 14.71
N GLY A 72 6.59 -3.10 16.03
CA GLY A 72 7.21 -4.21 16.73
C GLY A 72 7.28 -3.94 18.22
N TYR A 73 8.34 -4.41 18.89
CA TYR A 73 8.47 -4.31 20.34
C TYR A 73 9.79 -3.67 20.73
N ASN A 74 9.75 -2.86 21.78
CA ASN A 74 10.94 -2.39 22.48
C ASN A 74 11.54 -3.55 23.29
N ARG A 75 12.79 -3.38 23.74
CA ARG A 75 13.49 -4.40 24.55
C ARG A 75 12.80 -4.70 25.88
N ASP A 76 12.03 -3.75 26.40
CA ASP A 76 11.22 -3.89 27.61
C ASP A 76 9.88 -4.61 27.37
N GLY A 77 9.60 -5.03 26.14
CA GLY A 77 8.36 -5.70 25.75
C GLY A 77 7.20 -4.75 25.42
N SER A 78 7.39 -3.42 25.52
CA SER A 78 6.36 -2.47 25.12
C SER A 78 6.21 -2.40 23.60
N LEU A 79 4.99 -2.16 23.10
CA LEU A 79 4.72 -2.02 21.67
C LEU A 79 5.33 -0.72 21.13
N LYS A 80 6.14 -0.82 20.07
CA LYS A 80 6.56 0.33 19.28
C LYS A 80 5.33 0.85 18.51
N PRO A 81 5.04 2.16 18.52
CA PRO A 81 3.98 2.71 17.68
C PRO A 81 4.35 2.55 16.21
N LEU A 82 3.33 2.34 15.36
CA LEU A 82 3.51 2.34 13.91
C LEU A 82 4.22 3.63 13.49
N THR A 83 5.34 3.46 12.79
CA THR A 83 6.16 4.58 12.35
C THR A 83 6.46 4.43 10.86
N ILE A 84 6.31 5.53 10.12
CA ILE A 84 6.50 5.57 8.66
C ILE A 84 7.65 6.54 8.34
N HIS A 85 8.55 6.12 7.47
CA HIS A 85 9.68 6.93 7.01
C HIS A 85 9.77 6.99 5.49
N THR A 86 10.32 8.10 5.00
CA THR A 86 10.72 8.33 3.61
C THR A 86 12.16 8.88 3.56
N MET A 87 12.71 9.01 2.35
CA MET A 87 13.88 9.85 2.09
C MET A 87 13.47 11.11 1.34
N GLU A 88 13.85 12.27 1.87
CA GLU A 88 13.75 13.56 1.18
C GLU A 88 15.12 14.21 1.15
N ASN A 89 15.60 14.61 -0.02
CA ASN A 89 16.92 15.27 -0.21
C ASN A 89 18.08 14.51 0.47
N GLY A 90 18.05 13.17 0.44
CA GLY A 90 19.08 12.33 1.05
C GLY A 90 19.00 12.24 2.58
N GLN A 91 17.95 12.77 3.20
CA GLN A 91 17.71 12.70 4.63
C GLN A 91 16.53 11.78 4.94
N LEU A 92 16.68 11.00 6.01
CA LEU A 92 15.62 10.15 6.53
C LEU A 92 14.60 11.02 7.27
N MET A 93 13.35 11.02 6.79
CA MET A 93 12.26 11.80 7.35
C MET A 93 11.18 10.88 7.89
N LYS A 94 10.68 11.17 9.10
CA LYS A 94 9.46 10.54 9.64
C LYS A 94 8.24 11.28 9.07
N VAL A 95 7.29 10.54 8.54
CA VAL A 95 6.04 11.10 8.02
C VAL A 95 4.87 10.73 8.94
N LYS A 96 3.91 11.63 9.07
CA LYS A 96 2.71 11.40 9.88
C LYS A 96 1.76 10.41 9.19
N ASP A 97 1.63 10.54 7.89
CA ASP A 97 0.81 9.67 7.05
C ASP A 97 1.30 9.68 5.61
N ILE A 98 0.71 8.81 4.79
CA ILE A 98 0.89 8.79 3.35
C ILE A 98 -0.35 9.40 2.71
N GLU A 99 -0.14 10.35 1.80
CA GLU A 99 -1.25 11.02 1.11
C GLU A 99 -2.04 10.00 0.29
N SER A 100 -3.29 9.78 0.67
CA SER A 100 -4.26 8.99 -0.08
C SER A 100 -5.65 9.58 0.16
N LYS A 101 -6.53 9.52 -0.84
CA LYS A 101 -7.93 9.95 -0.69
C LYS A 101 -8.78 8.83 -0.04
N GLY A 102 -8.27 8.22 1.03
CA GLY A 102 -8.87 7.08 1.74
C GLY A 102 -8.52 5.72 1.14
N ILE A 103 -8.70 4.68 1.97
CA ILE A 103 -8.56 3.25 1.59
C ILE A 103 -9.85 2.53 1.97
N MET A 104 -10.33 1.65 1.10
CA MET A 104 -11.41 0.73 1.38
C MET A 104 -10.91 -0.71 1.21
N ASN A 105 -11.09 -1.52 2.25
CA ASN A 105 -10.90 -2.96 2.19
C ASN A 105 -12.27 -3.63 2.00
N ILE A 106 -12.41 -4.43 0.95
CA ILE A 106 -13.68 -5.07 0.56
C ILE A 106 -13.48 -6.57 0.64
N ASP A 107 -14.25 -7.22 1.52
CA ASP A 107 -14.24 -8.67 1.72
C ASP A 107 -15.11 -9.34 0.65
N LEU A 108 -14.50 -10.19 -0.19
CA LEU A 108 -15.15 -10.94 -1.26
C LEU A 108 -15.23 -12.45 -0.94
N TYR A 109 -15.38 -12.80 0.33
CA TYR A 109 -15.49 -14.15 0.88
C TYR A 109 -14.18 -14.95 0.87
N ASP A 110 -13.64 -15.26 -0.30
CA ASP A 110 -12.40 -16.06 -0.44
C ASP A 110 -11.14 -15.18 -0.47
N GLU A 111 -11.30 -13.93 -0.92
CA GLU A 111 -10.22 -12.96 -1.05
C GLU A 111 -10.73 -11.57 -0.66
N SER A 112 -9.85 -10.69 -0.18
CA SER A 112 -10.18 -9.27 0.01
C SER A 112 -9.48 -8.42 -1.05
N ILE A 113 -10.16 -7.38 -1.52
CA ILE A 113 -9.59 -6.38 -2.42
C ILE A 113 -9.49 -5.04 -1.68
N CYS A 114 -8.32 -4.41 -1.76
CA CYS A 114 -8.11 -3.08 -1.22
C CYS A 114 -8.10 -2.07 -2.38
N ILE A 115 -8.86 -0.98 -2.24
CA ILE A 115 -8.85 0.13 -3.18
C ILE A 115 -8.55 1.43 -2.45
N HIS A 116 -7.88 2.36 -3.13
CA HIS A 116 -7.63 3.70 -2.62
C HIS A 116 -8.23 4.76 -3.54
N SER A 117 -8.35 5.98 -3.03
CA SER A 117 -8.90 7.11 -3.77
C SER A 117 -10.25 6.78 -4.43
N TYR A 118 -11.13 6.18 -3.64
CA TYR A 118 -12.37 5.58 -4.14
C TYR A 118 -13.56 6.54 -4.07
N SER A 119 -14.64 6.15 -4.72
CA SER A 119 -15.96 6.78 -4.64
C SER A 119 -17.03 5.69 -4.69
N ILE A 120 -18.07 5.83 -3.86
CA ILE A 120 -19.20 4.91 -3.81
C ILE A 120 -20.34 5.49 -4.65
N HIS A 121 -20.89 4.67 -5.54
CA HIS A 121 -21.98 5.04 -6.43
C HIS A 121 -23.07 3.96 -6.40
N GLY A 122 -24.05 4.14 -5.50
CA GLY A 122 -25.12 3.18 -5.31
C GLY A 122 -24.58 1.80 -4.91
N ASN A 123 -24.61 0.84 -5.83
CA ASN A 123 -24.27 -0.55 -5.57
C ASN A 123 -22.83 -0.94 -5.92
N TYR A 124 -21.96 0.02 -6.23
CA TYR A 124 -20.56 -0.24 -6.54
C TYR A 124 -19.62 0.83 -5.98
N ALA A 125 -18.39 0.42 -5.68
CA ALA A 125 -17.27 1.31 -5.41
C ALA A 125 -16.36 1.35 -6.63
N GLU A 126 -15.88 2.53 -7.01
CA GLU A 126 -14.83 2.72 -8.01
C GLU A 126 -13.61 3.35 -7.34
N GLY A 127 -12.42 2.85 -7.67
CA GLY A 127 -11.17 3.36 -7.10
C GLY A 127 -9.97 2.73 -7.79
N TYR A 128 -8.82 2.77 -7.13
CA TYR A 128 -7.56 2.27 -7.65
C TYR A 128 -7.02 1.16 -6.77
N LEU A 129 -6.53 0.08 -7.37
CA LEU A 129 -6.16 -1.13 -6.65
C LEU A 129 -4.91 -0.92 -5.78
N VAL A 130 -4.99 -1.32 -4.52
CA VAL A 130 -3.83 -1.52 -3.64
C VAL A 130 -3.44 -2.99 -3.72
N TRP A 131 -2.25 -3.26 -4.23
CA TRP A 131 -1.71 -4.61 -4.34
C TRP A 131 -0.83 -4.90 -3.14
N ASN A 132 -1.02 -6.05 -2.54
CA ASN A 132 -0.16 -6.54 -1.50
C ASN A 132 0.58 -7.78 -2.00
N GLU A 133 1.90 -7.76 -1.97
CA GLU A 133 2.71 -8.91 -2.37
C GLU A 133 3.86 -9.16 -1.39
N LYS A 134 4.21 -10.44 -1.22
CA LYS A 134 5.41 -10.81 -0.49
C LYS A 134 6.61 -10.69 -1.42
N GLY A 135 7.41 -9.64 -1.23
CA GLY A 135 8.68 -9.44 -1.93
C GLY A 135 9.85 -10.14 -1.25
N LYS A 136 11.01 -10.11 -1.91
CA LYS A 136 12.28 -10.60 -1.35
C LYS A 136 12.70 -9.84 -0.08
N ASP A 137 12.40 -8.53 -0.04
CA ASP A 137 12.87 -7.62 1.01
C ASP A 137 11.81 -7.32 2.09
N GLY A 138 10.69 -8.05 2.07
CA GLY A 138 9.57 -7.90 3.00
C GLY A 138 8.23 -7.86 2.27
N TYR A 139 7.18 -7.51 3.01
CA TYR A 139 5.86 -7.29 2.44
C TYR A 139 5.87 -5.94 1.68
N ILE A 140 5.20 -5.91 0.53
CA ILE A 140 5.11 -4.74 -0.33
C ILE A 140 3.64 -4.37 -0.47
N MET A 141 3.33 -3.10 -0.22
CA MET A 141 2.05 -2.49 -0.52
C MET A 141 2.23 -1.50 -1.66
N ASN A 142 1.56 -1.75 -2.78
CA ASN A 142 1.62 -0.91 -3.95
C ASN A 142 0.26 -0.26 -4.22
N PHE A 143 0.18 1.05 -3.99
CA PHE A 143 -0.96 1.88 -4.39
C PHE A 143 -0.84 2.13 -5.89
N SER A 144 -1.43 1.21 -6.67
CA SER A 144 -1.31 1.21 -8.12
C SER A 144 -2.28 2.18 -8.78
N ASN A 145 -2.05 2.48 -10.04
CA ASN A 145 -2.99 3.27 -10.84
C ASN A 145 -4.00 2.40 -11.63
N GLN A 146 -4.13 1.11 -11.30
CA GLN A 146 -5.12 0.25 -11.94
C GLN A 146 -6.50 0.60 -11.41
N LYS A 147 -7.34 1.22 -12.26
CA LYS A 147 -8.70 1.56 -11.90
C LYS A 147 -9.55 0.30 -11.87
N VAL A 148 -10.30 0.12 -10.79
CA VAL A 148 -11.20 -1.02 -10.58
C VAL A 148 -12.58 -0.53 -10.16
N LYS A 149 -13.58 -1.35 -10.50
CA LYS A 149 -14.97 -1.22 -10.07
C LYS A 149 -15.38 -2.48 -9.34
N VAL A 150 -15.82 -2.35 -8.10
CA VAL A 150 -16.22 -3.48 -7.24
C VAL A 150 -17.72 -3.37 -6.97
N PHE A 151 -18.47 -4.39 -7.33
CA PHE A 151 -19.92 -4.44 -7.09
C PHE A 151 -20.20 -4.87 -5.65
N LEU A 152 -20.48 -3.90 -4.78
CA LEU A 152 -20.65 -4.09 -3.33
C LEU A 152 -21.77 -5.08 -2.97
N LYS A 153 -22.80 -5.21 -3.81
CA LYS A 153 -23.87 -6.22 -3.62
C LYS A 153 -23.37 -7.68 -3.61
N ASN A 154 -22.15 -7.91 -4.09
CA ASN A 154 -21.51 -9.23 -4.14
C ASN A 154 -20.34 -9.33 -3.13
N ALA A 155 -20.12 -8.30 -2.30
CA ALA A 155 -19.17 -8.34 -1.19
C ALA A 155 -19.87 -8.89 0.07
N ASN A 156 -19.09 -9.46 0.99
CA ASN A 156 -19.54 -9.85 2.31
C ASN A 156 -19.63 -8.62 3.23
N ASP A 157 -18.54 -7.84 3.29
CA ASP A 157 -18.43 -6.59 4.05
C ASP A 157 -17.44 -5.63 3.36
N HIS A 158 -17.45 -4.37 3.77
CA HIS A 158 -16.43 -3.40 3.41
C HIS A 158 -16.12 -2.46 4.57
N LYS A 159 -14.83 -2.14 4.74
CA LYS A 159 -14.32 -1.21 5.75
C LYS A 159 -13.62 -0.06 5.10
N GLU A 160 -13.92 1.14 5.59
CA GLU A 160 -13.32 2.39 5.13
C GLU A 160 -12.29 2.88 6.16
N TYR A 161 -11.16 3.35 5.64
CA TYR A 161 -10.06 3.91 6.41
C TYR A 161 -9.79 5.33 5.93
N ASN A 162 -9.72 6.26 6.87
CA ASN A 162 -9.49 7.67 6.56
C ASN A 162 -8.05 7.93 6.13
N SER A 163 -7.13 7.01 6.43
CA SER A 163 -5.73 7.15 6.07
C SER A 163 -4.98 5.82 5.96
N VAL A 164 -3.79 5.87 5.34
CA VAL A 164 -2.90 4.71 5.21
C VAL A 164 -2.43 4.23 6.58
N THR A 165 -2.12 5.16 7.48
CA THR A 165 -1.70 4.83 8.85
C THR A 165 -2.80 4.12 9.65
N GLU A 166 -4.06 4.51 9.46
CA GLU A 166 -5.20 3.84 10.09
C GLU A 166 -5.33 2.40 9.58
N PHE A 167 -5.30 2.23 8.26
CA PHE A 167 -5.37 0.92 7.60
C PHE A 167 -4.25 -0.01 8.04
N LEU A 168 -3.00 0.48 8.01
CA LEU A 168 -1.84 -0.29 8.42
C LEU A 168 -1.96 -0.79 9.86
N ASN A 169 -2.40 0.06 10.79
CA ASN A 169 -2.51 -0.29 12.21
C ASN A 169 -3.59 -1.34 12.51
N LYS A 170 -4.67 -1.37 11.73
CA LYS A 170 -5.84 -2.22 12.00
C LYS A 170 -5.77 -3.56 11.29
N ASP A 171 -5.30 -3.56 10.04
CA ASP A 171 -5.44 -4.72 9.15
C ASP A 171 -4.12 -5.33 8.67
N ILE A 172 -2.98 -4.64 8.84
CA ILE A 172 -1.72 -5.04 8.17
C ILE A 172 -0.56 -5.30 9.14
N LEU A 173 -0.37 -4.44 10.17
CA LEU A 173 0.79 -4.45 11.08
C LEU A 173 0.38 -4.51 12.57
#